data_AF-A0ABD5C952-F1
#
_entry.id   AF-A0ABD5C952-F1
#
_cell.length_a   1.000
_cell.length_b   1.000
_cell.length_c   1.000
_cell.angle_alpha   90.00
_cell.angle_beta   90.00
_cell.angle_gamma   90.00
#
_symmetry.space_group_name_H-M   'P 1'
#
loop_
_entity.id
_entity.type
_entity.pdbx_description
1 polymer ?
#
loop_
_entity_poly.entity_id
_entity_poly.type
_entity_poly.pdbx_seq_one_letter_code
_entity_poly.pdbx_strand_id
1 'polypeptide(L)'
;MSTPLPAARRRSRQSNDFSFDVRAELYSMLGVDLTQIHGFGPYLALKLVAECGTDMSRWPTVKHFTSWLCLAPGNKISGGKVLSSKTRRSSSKAAAALRLAAVTIGKTHTALGGFYRRLSDS
;
A
#
# COMPACT_ATOMS: atom_id res chain seq x y z
N MET A 1 23.73 10.82 6.40
CA MET A 1 24.28 9.70 5.60
C MET A 1 23.13 9.14 4.78
N SER A 2 23.08 9.39 3.47
CA SER A 2 22.07 8.75 2.62
C SER A 2 22.45 7.28 2.44
N THR A 3 21.61 6.38 2.92
CA THR A 3 21.74 4.96 2.66
C THR A 3 21.74 4.74 1.13
N PRO A 4 22.58 3.86 0.56
CA PRO A 4 22.56 3.60 -0.87
C PRO A 4 21.27 2.85 -1.26
N LEU A 5 20.73 3.14 -2.44
CA LEU A 5 19.54 2.45 -2.96
C LEU A 5 19.79 0.94 -3.00
N PRO A 6 18.99 0.12 -2.29
CA PRO A 6 19.21 -1.32 -2.26
C PRO A 6 19.04 -1.96 -3.65
N ALA A 7 19.53 -3.18 -3.83
CA ALA A 7 19.33 -3.91 -5.09
C ALA A 7 17.84 -4.12 -5.39
N ALA A 8 17.44 -3.97 -6.66
CA ALA A 8 16.06 -4.20 -7.08
C ALA A 8 15.66 -5.65 -6.82
N ARG A 9 14.56 -5.88 -6.08
CA ARG A 9 14.04 -7.23 -5.86
C ARG A 9 13.64 -7.92 -7.17
N ARG A 10 13.05 -7.18 -8.11
CA ARG A 10 12.67 -7.69 -9.42
C ARG A 10 13.02 -6.67 -10.50
N ARG A 11 13.89 -7.07 -11.42
CA ARG A 11 14.17 -6.33 -12.66
C ARG A 11 13.17 -6.78 -13.73
N SER A 12 11.92 -6.37 -13.62
CA SER A 12 10.97 -6.56 -14.73
C SER A 12 10.60 -5.21 -15.30
N ARG A 13 11.13 -4.90 -16.47
CA ARG A 13 10.71 -3.74 -17.26
C ARG A 13 9.31 -4.02 -17.77
N GLN A 14 8.35 -3.19 -17.40
CA GLN A 14 6.99 -3.28 -17.95
C GLN A 14 6.91 -2.43 -19.22
N SER A 15 6.06 -2.80 -20.17
CA SER A 15 5.88 -2.04 -21.41
C SER A 15 5.40 -0.60 -21.19
N ASN A 16 4.73 -0.35 -20.06
CA ASN A 16 4.20 0.95 -19.66
C ASN A 16 5.04 1.62 -18.56
N ASP A 17 6.36 1.36 -18.52
CA ASP A 17 7.24 2.04 -17.56
C ASP A 17 7.36 3.55 -17.87
N PHE A 18 7.63 4.34 -16.84
CA PHE A 18 7.92 5.76 -17.04
C PHE A 18 9.27 5.95 -17.73
N SER A 19 9.46 7.11 -18.36
CA SER A 19 10.70 7.47 -19.05
C SER A 19 11.90 7.69 -18.13
N PHE A 20 11.66 7.82 -16.82
CA PHE A 20 12.66 8.08 -15.79
C PHE A 20 12.63 7.03 -14.67
N ASP A 21 13.72 6.94 -13.89
CA ASP A 21 13.85 5.97 -12.79
C ASP A 21 13.02 6.40 -11.58
N VAL A 22 11.73 6.07 -11.61
CA VAL A 22 10.78 6.32 -10.51
C VAL A 22 11.26 5.76 -9.18
N ARG A 23 11.97 4.62 -9.19
CA ARG A 23 12.42 3.99 -7.95
C ARG A 23 13.52 4.81 -7.29
N ALA A 24 14.49 5.29 -8.07
CA ALA A 24 15.55 6.16 -7.57
C ALA A 24 14.99 7.48 -7.03
N GLU A 25 14.05 8.10 -7.74
CA GLU A 25 13.41 9.36 -7.31
C GLU A 25 12.61 9.19 -6.02
N LEU A 26 11.78 8.15 -5.93
CA LEU A 26 11.01 7.87 -4.72
C LEU A 26 11.92 7.58 -3.53
N TYR A 27 13.06 6.93 -3.75
CA TYR A 27 14.04 6.67 -2.71
C TYR A 27 14.70 7.95 -2.21
N SER A 28 15.02 8.88 -3.12
CA SER A 28 15.55 10.20 -2.77
C SER A 28 14.54 10.99 -1.92
N MET A 29 13.25 10.91 -2.25
CA MET A 29 12.19 11.64 -1.52
C MET A 29 11.84 11.02 -0.17
N LEU A 30 11.76 9.68 -0.07
CA LEU A 30 11.23 8.99 1.11
C LEU A 30 12.34 8.43 2.02
N GLY A 31 13.56 8.25 1.51
CA GLY A 31 14.64 7.53 2.18
C GLY A 31 14.41 6.02 2.33
N VAL A 32 13.27 5.50 1.85
CA VAL A 32 12.87 4.10 1.93
C VAL A 32 12.43 3.59 0.56
N ASP A 33 12.81 2.35 0.25
CA ASP A 33 12.46 1.72 -1.03
C ASP A 33 11.21 0.84 -0.88
N LEU A 34 10.05 1.40 -1.25
CA LEU A 34 8.76 0.69 -1.22
C LEU A 34 8.72 -0.52 -2.17
N THR A 35 9.56 -0.55 -3.20
CA THR A 35 9.61 -1.69 -4.15
C THR A 35 10.25 -2.94 -3.54
N GLN A 36 10.84 -2.81 -2.34
CA GLN A 36 11.25 -3.95 -1.51
C GLN A 36 10.06 -4.65 -0.84
N ILE A 37 8.83 -4.16 -0.97
CA ILE A 37 7.65 -4.88 -0.50
C ILE A 37 7.14 -5.76 -1.64
N HIS A 38 6.87 -7.03 -1.39
CA HIS A 38 6.26 -7.89 -2.41
C HIS A 38 4.92 -7.27 -2.85
N GLY A 39 4.62 -7.30 -4.14
CA GLY A 39 3.40 -6.68 -4.69
C GLY A 39 3.46 -5.17 -4.89
N PHE A 40 4.54 -4.49 -4.47
CA PHE A 40 4.77 -3.09 -4.80
C PHE A 40 5.75 -2.96 -5.97
N GLY A 41 5.25 -2.47 -7.11
CA GLY A 41 6.07 -1.99 -8.22
C GLY A 41 6.32 -0.48 -8.14
N PRO A 42 7.30 0.07 -8.90
CA PRO A 42 7.58 1.50 -8.94
C PRO A 42 6.35 2.36 -9.22
N TYR A 43 5.51 1.95 -10.18
CA TYR A 43 4.25 2.63 -10.51
C TYR A 43 3.27 2.66 -9.32
N LEU A 44 3.12 1.55 -8.60
CA LEU A 44 2.19 1.44 -7.49
C LEU A 44 2.66 2.25 -6.27
N ALA A 45 3.98 2.24 -6.04
CA ALA A 45 4.63 3.08 -5.03
C ALA A 45 4.44 4.57 -5.34
N LEU A 46 4.67 4.98 -6.59
CA LEU A 46 4.45 6.36 -7.03
C LEU A 46 2.99 6.79 -6.83
N LYS A 47 2.05 5.94 -7.23
CA LYS A 47 0.62 6.22 -7.05
C LYS A 47 0.22 6.33 -5.58
N LEU A 48 0.80 5.51 -4.71
CA LEU A 48 0.56 5.61 -3.28
C LEU A 48 1.10 6.94 -2.72
N VAL A 49 2.33 7.30 -3.08
CA VAL A 49 3.01 8.53 -2.62
C VAL A 49 2.32 9.78 -3.15
N ALA A 50 1.83 9.77 -4.39
CA ALA A 50 1.06 10.86 -4.98
C ALA A 50 -0.26 11.14 -4.23
N GLU A 51 -0.86 10.11 -3.65
CA GLU A 51 -2.15 10.22 -2.94
C GLU A 51 -1.97 10.49 -1.44
N CYS A 52 -0.97 9.87 -0.80
CA CYS A 52 -0.70 10.02 0.63
C CYS A 52 0.21 11.22 0.95
N GLY A 53 1.03 11.65 -0.01
CA GLY A 53 2.15 12.56 0.22
C GLY A 53 3.35 11.85 0.85
N THR A 54 4.42 12.62 1.08
CA THR A 54 5.62 12.18 1.80
C THR A 54 5.47 12.31 3.32
N ASP A 55 4.56 13.17 3.77
CA ASP A 55 4.33 13.47 5.17
C ASP A 55 3.30 12.53 5.80
N MET A 56 3.80 11.57 6.58
CA MET A 56 2.97 10.63 7.33
C MET A 56 2.52 11.19 8.69
N SER A 57 3.03 12.33 9.17
CA SER A 57 2.66 12.88 10.49
C SER A 57 1.22 13.37 10.53
N ARG A 58 0.58 13.52 9.37
CA ARG A 58 -0.85 13.80 9.20
C ARG A 58 -1.75 12.75 9.86
N TRP A 59 -1.26 11.53 10.03
CA TRP A 59 -1.96 10.46 10.73
C TRP A 59 -1.21 10.10 12.02
N PRO A 60 -1.78 10.40 13.20
CA PRO A 60 -1.12 10.12 14.49
C PRO A 60 -0.82 8.63 14.71
N THR A 61 -1.63 7.74 14.13
CA THR A 61 -1.43 6.29 14.21
C THR A 61 -1.76 5.60 12.90
N VAL A 62 -1.21 4.39 12.71
CA VAL A 62 -1.52 3.52 11.57
C VAL A 62 -3.03 3.25 11.47
N LYS A 63 -3.76 3.23 12.60
CA LYS A 63 -5.22 3.07 12.61
C LYS A 63 -5.95 4.26 11.95
N HIS A 64 -5.45 5.48 12.14
CA HIS A 64 -6.01 6.67 11.48
C HIS A 64 -5.76 6.62 9.98
N PHE A 65 -4.57 6.18 9.55
CA PHE A 65 -4.24 6.00 8.15
C PHE A 65 -5.14 4.94 7.47
N THR A 66 -5.31 3.77 8.08
CA THR A 66 -6.16 2.71 7.52
C THR A 66 -7.65 3.07 7.53
N SER A 67 -8.10 3.87 8.51
CA SER A 67 -9.45 4.44 8.53
C SER A 67 -9.65 5.47 7.42
N TRP A 68 -8.68 6.39 7.21
CA TRP A 68 -8.70 7.37 6.11
C TRP A 68 -8.76 6.69 4.74
N LEU A 69 -8.00 5.62 4.55
CA LEU A 69 -8.06 4.80 3.34
C LEU A 69 -9.38 4.04 3.18
N CYS A 70 -10.22 3.97 4.22
CA CYS A 70 -11.40 3.10 4.30
C CYS A 70 -11.03 1.62 4.06
N LEU A 71 -9.89 1.18 4.58
CA LEU A 71 -9.53 -0.24 4.64
C LEU A 71 -10.05 -0.91 5.90
N ALA A 72 -10.22 -0.15 6.98
CA ALA A 72 -10.87 -0.63 8.19
C ALA A 72 -12.41 -0.68 8.03
N PRO A 73 -13.08 -1.68 8.60
CA PRO A 73 -14.54 -1.73 8.62
C PRO A 73 -15.09 -0.50 9.35
N GLY A 74 -16.05 0.18 8.72
CA GLY A 74 -16.71 1.34 9.30
C GLY A 74 -17.77 0.87 10.28
N ASN A 75 -17.39 0.64 11.55
CA ASN A 75 -18.36 0.32 12.60
C ASN A 75 -19.16 1.58 12.96
N LYS A 76 -20.34 1.74 12.35
CA LYS A 76 -21.29 2.79 12.70
C LYS A 76 -21.97 2.40 14.01
N ILE A 77 -21.51 2.93 15.13
CA ILE A 77 -22.07 2.65 16.47
C ILE A 77 -22.91 3.85 16.91
N SER A 78 -24.15 3.60 17.33
CA SER A 78 -25.02 4.60 17.96
C SER A 78 -25.73 3.99 19.17
N GLY A 79 -25.78 4.69 20.29
CA GLY A 79 -26.45 4.22 21.51
C GLY A 79 -25.94 2.88 22.03
N GLY A 80 -24.65 2.57 21.85
CA GLY A 80 -24.04 1.29 22.28
C GLY A 80 -24.30 0.09 21.36
N LYS A 81 -25.01 0.27 20.22
CA LYS A 81 -25.27 -0.80 19.24
C LYS A 81 -24.53 -0.54 17.93
N VAL A 82 -23.92 -1.59 17.36
CA VAL A 82 -23.33 -1.55 16.01
C VAL A 82 -24.47 -1.56 14.99
N LEU A 83 -24.71 -0.42 14.35
CA LEU A 83 -25.73 -0.25 13.30
C LEU A 83 -25.26 -0.77 11.94
N SER A 84 -23.95 -0.76 11.67
CA SER A 84 -23.35 -1.35 10.47
C SER A 84 -21.85 -1.53 10.66
N SER A 85 -21.27 -2.61 10.14
CA SER A 85 -19.82 -2.85 10.09
C SER A 85 -19.26 -2.78 8.66
N LYS A 86 -20.08 -2.36 7.69
CA LYS A 86 -19.67 -2.36 6.27
C LYS A 86 -18.54 -1.37 6.05
N THR A 87 -17.48 -1.81 5.39
CA THR A 87 -16.39 -0.94 4.92
C THR A 87 -16.97 0.13 4.01
N ARG A 88 -16.71 1.41 4.34
CA ARG A 88 -17.21 2.55 3.57
C ARG A 88 -16.71 2.46 2.13
N ARG A 89 -17.60 2.63 1.15
CA ARG A 89 -17.20 2.81 -0.26
C ARG A 89 -16.40 4.12 -0.32
N SER A 90 -15.10 4.01 -0.58
CA SER A 90 -14.21 5.15 -0.77
C SER A 90 -13.61 5.06 -2.17
N SER A 91 -13.51 6.22 -2.82
CA SER A 91 -12.85 6.40 -4.11
C SER A 91 -11.33 6.57 -3.96
N SER A 92 -10.74 6.25 -2.79
CA SER A 92 -9.32 6.47 -2.57
C SER A 92 -8.49 5.57 -3.49
N LYS A 93 -7.76 6.21 -4.41
CA LYS A 93 -6.86 5.53 -5.35
C LYS A 93 -5.73 4.84 -4.59
N ALA A 94 -5.33 5.37 -3.43
CA ALA A 94 -4.40 4.72 -2.51
C ALA A 94 -4.93 3.37 -1.97
N ALA A 95 -6.20 3.27 -1.57
CA ALA A 95 -6.76 1.98 -1.15
C ALA A 95 -6.88 1.01 -2.32
N ALA A 96 -7.23 1.49 -3.52
CA ALA A 96 -7.22 0.65 -4.72
C ALA A 96 -5.80 0.12 -5.02
N ALA A 97 -4.78 0.97 -4.89
CA ALA A 97 -3.38 0.57 -5.06
C ALA A 97 -2.97 -0.51 -4.05
N LEU A 98 -3.34 -0.34 -2.77
CA LEU A 98 -3.08 -1.33 -1.73
C LEU A 98 -3.79 -2.67 -1.97
N ARG A 99 -5.04 -2.64 -2.46
CA ARG A 99 -5.76 -3.87 -2.84
C ARG A 99 -5.08 -4.59 -4.01
N LEU A 100 -4.62 -3.85 -5.02
CA LEU A 100 -3.84 -4.44 -6.13
C LEU A 100 -2.55 -5.08 -5.62
N ALA A 101 -1.82 -4.40 -4.72
CA ALA A 101 -0.62 -4.96 -4.09
C ALA A 101 -0.94 -6.27 -3.37
N ALA A 102 -2.01 -6.29 -2.56
CA ALA A 102 -2.44 -7.47 -1.80
C ALA A 102 -2.77 -8.67 -2.70
N VAL A 103 -3.48 -8.46 -3.81
CA VAL A 103 -3.78 -9.52 -4.79
C VAL A 103 -2.51 -10.06 -5.43
N THR A 104 -1.54 -9.19 -5.76
CA THR A 104 -0.24 -9.64 -6.26
C THR A 104 0.54 -10.43 -5.21
N ILE A 105 0.53 -9.98 -3.95
CA ILE A 105 1.17 -10.68 -2.81
C ILE A 105 0.59 -12.08 -2.63
N GLY A 106 -0.74 -12.25 -2.69
CA GLY A 106 -1.40 -13.55 -2.52
C GLY A 106 -0.91 -14.62 -3.50
N LYS A 107 -0.48 -14.20 -4.70
CA LYS A 107 0.10 -15.07 -5.73
C LYS A 107 1.58 -15.42 -5.51
N THR A 108 2.24 -14.83 -4.51
CA THR A 108 3.65 -15.09 -4.21
C THR A 108 3.84 -16.16 -3.12
N HIS A 109 4.92 -16.92 -3.22
CA HIS A 109 5.36 -17.89 -2.19
C HIS A 109 6.15 -17.20 -1.07
N THR A 110 5.52 -16.21 -0.43
CA THR A 110 6.14 -15.41 0.65
C THR A 110 5.32 -15.54 1.93
N ALA A 111 5.89 -15.17 3.08
CA ALA A 111 5.15 -15.17 4.35
C ALA A 111 3.88 -14.32 4.27
N LEU A 112 3.96 -13.15 3.61
CA LEU A 112 2.81 -12.27 3.34
C LEU A 112 1.79 -12.92 2.40
N GLY A 113 2.24 -13.61 1.35
CA GLY A 113 1.37 -14.37 0.45
C GLY A 113 0.66 -15.52 1.17
N GLY A 114 1.36 -16.23 2.05
CA GLY A 114 0.78 -17.27 2.91
C GLY A 114 -0.27 -16.72 3.87
N PHE A 115 -0.03 -15.55 4.46
CA PHE A 115 -1.01 -14.86 5.30
C PHE A 115 -2.26 -14.46 4.51
N TYR A 116 -2.10 -13.88 3.31
CA TYR A 116 -3.23 -13.50 2.46
C TYR A 116 -4.11 -14.72 2.11
N ARG A 117 -3.50 -15.86 1.76
CA ARG A 117 -4.26 -17.10 1.46
C ARG A 117 -5.02 -17.64 2.68
N ARG A 118 -4.41 -17.62 3.87
CA ARG A 118 -5.13 -18.01 5.10
C ARG A 118 -6.36 -17.16 5.36
N LEU A 119 -6.28 -15.85 5.08
CA LEU A 119 -7.41 -14.94 5.21
C LEU A 119 -8.49 -15.15 4.14
N SER A 120 -8.15 -15.67 2.96
CA SER A 120 -9.13 -15.98 1.90
C SER A 120 -9.80 -17.33 2.06
N ASP A 121 -9.15 -18.26 2.76
CA ASP A 121 -9.64 -19.61 3.00
C ASP A 121 -10.54 -19.70 4.26
N SER A 122 -10.64 -18.61 5.04
CA SER A 122 -11.49 -18.48 6.24
C SER A 122 -12.77 -17.70 5.95
#